data_AF-A0A381UBL4-F1
#
_entry.id   AF-A0A381UBL4-F1
#
_cell.length_a   1.000
_cell.length_b   1.000
_cell.length_c   1.000
_cell.angle_alpha   90.00
_cell.angle_beta   90.00
_cell.angle_gamma   90.00
#
_symmetry.space_group_name_H-M   'P 1'
#
loop_
_entity.id
_entity.type
_entity.pdbx_description
1 polymer ?
#
loop_
_entity_poly.entity_id
_entity_poly.type
_entity_poly.pdbx_seq_one_letter_code
_entity_poly.pdbx_strand_id
1 'polypeptide(L)'
;MVLLVADGLGGLAHPDTGKSELETAHTPNLDALAQKSACGLTTPVLPGVAPGSGPGHLALFGYDPLKHQIGRGALEALGIEVELAPGDVAARGNFCTVDGDGQLTDRRAGRIPTEFSAPICDRLDRIEIPGVQVDVFSVQDYRFVLRLRGEGLSADVTETDPQVIGAKALAVKPLKPKAQKTAELVNEFVKQAARLMSEEERANMLLLRGFAQMPSLPPMGEVYQLDPAAIAAYPMYRGLATVAGMNVIPTGKTFADEVDTLRANWAKHDFFFIHYKPADAAGEDGDFDRKVECLEELDPFIPEILALDPDVLMVAGDHATPAIMAAHSWHPVPFMLHSKLTMGQGVPTFDEKACALGAIGNIPATSVMVLGLSHAGKMTKFGP
;
A
#
# COMPACT_ATOMS: atom_id res chain seq x y z
N MET A 1 -19.89 7.58 6.31
CA MET A 1 -18.61 7.97 6.93
C MET A 1 -17.55 8.09 5.84
N VAL A 2 -16.55 8.96 5.99
CA VAL A 2 -15.42 9.09 5.05
C VAL A 2 -14.10 9.02 5.81
N LEU A 3 -13.17 8.21 5.32
CA LEU A 3 -11.76 8.22 5.68
C LEU A 3 -10.96 8.75 4.47
N LEU A 4 -10.52 10.00 4.56
CA LEU A 4 -9.58 10.61 3.63
C LEU A 4 -8.15 10.36 4.14
N VAL A 5 -7.36 9.64 3.36
CA VAL A 5 -5.94 9.44 3.66
C VAL A 5 -5.11 10.27 2.69
N ALA A 6 -4.42 11.27 3.22
CA ALA A 6 -3.33 11.95 2.53
C ALA A 6 -2.05 11.13 2.73
N ASP A 7 -1.58 10.49 1.66
CA ASP A 7 -0.39 9.65 1.68
C ASP A 7 0.83 10.47 2.12
N GLY A 8 1.65 9.93 3.02
CA GLY A 8 2.86 10.63 3.46
C GLY A 8 2.62 11.99 4.15
N LEU A 9 1.40 12.25 4.66
CA LEU A 9 0.96 13.53 5.23
C LEU A 9 1.97 14.15 6.21
N GLY A 10 2.53 13.33 7.11
CA GLY A 10 3.45 13.83 8.13
C GLY A 10 4.74 14.38 7.53
N GLY A 11 5.14 15.56 8.00
CA GLY A 11 6.33 16.29 7.61
C GLY A 11 7.30 16.50 8.77
N LEU A 12 8.30 17.34 8.54
CA LEU A 12 9.25 17.78 9.57
C LEU A 12 9.66 19.23 9.37
N ALA A 13 9.97 19.89 10.48
CA ALA A 13 10.49 21.25 10.47
C ALA A 13 11.71 21.39 9.55
N HIS A 14 11.58 22.22 8.51
CA HIS A 14 12.68 22.58 7.64
C HIS A 14 13.77 23.29 8.48
N PRO A 15 15.07 22.98 8.29
CA PRO A 15 16.15 23.55 9.10
C PRO A 15 16.19 25.08 9.13
N ASP A 16 15.82 25.72 8.02
CA ASP A 16 15.89 27.18 7.89
C ASP A 16 14.65 27.92 8.41
N THR A 17 13.46 27.33 8.30
CA THR A 17 12.19 28.01 8.65
C THR A 17 11.62 27.54 9.98
N GLY A 18 12.01 26.35 10.46
CA GLY A 18 11.46 25.72 11.65
C GLY A 18 10.02 25.20 11.50
N LYS A 19 9.51 25.15 10.26
CA LYS A 19 8.14 24.75 9.92
C LYS A 19 8.13 23.48 9.07
N SER A 20 7.19 22.57 9.34
CA SER A 20 6.90 21.45 8.44
C SER A 20 6.24 21.91 7.14
N GLU A 21 6.06 20.97 6.22
CA GLU A 21 5.30 21.17 4.99
C GLU A 21 3.86 21.59 5.30
N LEU A 22 3.19 20.95 6.27
CA LEU A 22 1.84 21.33 6.72
C LEU A 22 1.81 22.71 7.38
N GLU A 23 2.80 23.04 8.22
CA GLU A 23 2.90 24.37 8.84
C GLU A 23 3.22 25.49 7.84
N THR A 24 3.74 25.13 6.67
CA THR A 24 4.10 26.07 5.59
C THR A 24 2.95 26.24 4.60
N ALA A 25 2.22 25.17 4.31
CA ALA A 25 1.09 25.16 3.38
C ALA A 25 -0.07 26.04 3.86
N HIS A 26 -0.61 26.84 2.94
CA HIS A 26 -1.81 27.62 3.17
C HIS A 26 -3.06 26.73 2.98
N THR A 27 -3.51 26.10 4.05
CA THR A 27 -4.63 25.14 4.08
C THR A 27 -5.84 25.63 4.88
N PRO A 28 -6.50 26.73 4.46
CA PRO A 28 -7.54 27.39 5.25
C PRO A 28 -8.76 26.51 5.51
N ASN A 29 -9.08 25.54 4.64
CA ASN A 29 -10.22 24.67 4.84
C ASN A 29 -9.94 23.57 5.89
N LEU A 30 -8.76 22.97 5.86
CA LEU A 30 -8.28 22.05 6.90
C LEU A 30 -8.17 22.76 8.25
N ASP A 31 -7.60 23.97 8.29
CA ASP A 31 -7.51 24.78 9.51
C ASP A 31 -8.89 25.11 10.09
N ALA A 32 -9.82 25.58 9.25
CA ALA A 32 -11.19 25.86 9.67
C ALA A 32 -11.93 24.60 10.15
N LEU A 33 -11.63 23.44 9.56
CA LEU A 33 -12.18 22.15 10.01
C LEU A 33 -11.57 21.73 11.34
N ALA A 34 -10.26 21.91 11.55
CA ALA A 34 -9.56 21.58 12.78
C ALA A 34 -10.14 22.30 14.00
N GLN A 35 -10.57 23.56 13.84
CA GLN A 35 -11.16 24.36 14.92
C GLN A 35 -12.50 23.83 15.45
N LYS A 36 -13.16 22.92 14.71
CA LYS A 36 -14.43 22.29 15.08
C LYS A 36 -14.36 20.76 15.12
N SER A 37 -13.15 20.21 15.13
CA SER A 37 -12.89 18.78 15.05
C SER A 37 -11.99 18.32 16.18
N ALA A 38 -12.02 17.02 16.48
CA ALA A 38 -11.07 16.43 17.41
C ALA A 38 -9.79 16.11 16.64
N CYS A 39 -8.68 16.75 17.00
CA CYS A 39 -7.38 16.48 16.40
C CYS A 39 -6.48 15.66 17.34
N GLY A 40 -5.48 15.01 16.76
CA GLY A 40 -4.50 14.20 17.45
C GLY A 40 -3.40 13.72 16.52
N LEU A 41 -2.58 12.80 17.01
CA LEU A 41 -1.57 12.11 16.23
C LEU A 41 -1.89 10.62 16.18
N THR A 42 -1.61 9.99 15.04
CA THR A 42 -1.61 8.53 14.90
C THR A 42 -0.19 7.99 14.82
N THR A 43 0.05 6.88 15.51
CA THR A 43 1.25 6.05 15.33
C THR A 43 0.91 4.90 14.39
N PRO A 44 1.43 4.84 13.15
CA PRO A 44 1.02 3.84 12.15
C PRO A 44 1.29 2.39 12.54
N VAL A 45 2.51 2.09 13.01
CA VAL A 45 2.92 0.72 13.37
C VAL A 45 3.29 0.65 14.84
N LEU A 46 4.45 1.23 15.19
CA LEU A 46 4.96 1.33 16.56
C LEU A 46 5.75 2.63 16.68
N PRO A 47 5.88 3.19 17.90
CA PRO A 47 6.77 4.32 18.12
C PRO A 47 8.19 4.00 17.66
N GLY A 48 8.78 4.87 16.83
CA GLY A 48 10.15 4.69 16.32
C GLY A 48 10.27 3.75 15.11
N VAL A 49 9.16 3.25 14.55
CA VAL A 49 9.17 2.39 13.35
C VAL A 49 8.61 3.16 12.15
N ALA A 50 9.42 3.29 11.09
CA ALA A 50 8.96 3.82 9.80
C ALA A 50 8.15 2.73 9.07
N PRO A 51 6.87 2.98 8.73
CA PRO A 51 6.04 2.03 8.00
C PRO A 51 6.27 2.13 6.48
N GLY A 52 5.96 1.07 5.74
CA GLY A 52 5.59 1.19 4.33
C GLY A 52 4.10 1.49 4.19
N SER A 53 3.65 1.88 3.01
CA SER A 53 2.24 2.28 2.78
C SER A 53 1.24 1.16 3.10
N GLY A 54 1.59 -0.10 2.80
CA GLY A 54 0.78 -1.26 3.16
C GLY A 54 0.50 -1.35 4.67
N PRO A 55 1.52 -1.54 5.52
CA PRO A 55 1.37 -1.50 6.97
C PRO A 55 0.63 -0.27 7.52
N GLY A 56 0.90 0.93 6.99
CA GLY A 56 0.23 2.16 7.43
C GLY A 56 -1.28 2.12 7.18
N HIS A 57 -1.69 1.74 5.96
CA HIS A 57 -3.09 1.61 5.59
C HIS A 57 -3.80 0.49 6.36
N LEU A 58 -3.16 -0.69 6.51
CA LEU A 58 -3.73 -1.77 7.31
C LEU A 58 -4.04 -1.30 8.74
N ALA A 59 -3.13 -0.53 9.33
CA ALA A 59 -3.34 0.04 10.64
C ALA A 59 -4.50 1.03 10.65
N LEU A 60 -4.60 1.94 9.68
CA LEU A 60 -5.74 2.86 9.58
C LEU A 60 -7.08 2.12 9.41
N PHE A 61 -7.10 0.98 8.72
CA PHE A 61 -8.28 0.10 8.60
C PHE A 61 -8.56 -0.73 9.86
N GLY A 62 -7.72 -0.62 10.89
CA GLY A 62 -7.87 -1.31 12.18
C GLY A 62 -7.22 -2.68 12.28
N TYR A 63 -6.50 -3.13 11.24
CA TYR A 63 -5.75 -4.38 11.25
C TYR A 63 -4.34 -4.16 11.79
N ASP A 64 -3.90 -5.04 12.70
CA ASP A 64 -2.56 -4.99 13.27
C ASP A 64 -1.50 -5.36 12.20
N PRO A 65 -0.66 -4.40 11.77
CA PRO A 65 0.30 -4.64 10.69
C PRO A 65 1.43 -5.60 11.09
N LEU A 66 1.65 -5.82 12.39
CA LEU A 66 2.64 -6.79 12.87
C LEU A 66 2.12 -8.22 12.79
N LYS A 67 0.79 -8.41 12.82
CA LYS A 67 0.14 -9.71 12.65
C LYS A 67 -0.10 -10.03 11.18
N HIS A 68 -0.47 -9.03 10.39
CA HIS A 68 -0.85 -9.19 8.98
C HIS A 68 0.21 -8.64 8.03
N GLN A 69 1.38 -9.28 8.01
CA GLN A 69 2.48 -8.87 7.14
C GLN A 69 2.22 -9.24 5.67
N ILE A 70 2.40 -8.28 4.77
CA ILE A 70 2.39 -8.50 3.33
C ILE A 70 3.79 -9.00 2.92
N GLY A 71 3.86 -10.21 2.34
CA GLY A 71 5.13 -10.79 1.92
C GLY A 71 5.76 -10.05 0.72
N ARG A 72 7.08 -10.19 0.55
CA ARG A 72 7.89 -9.40 -0.40
C ARG A 72 7.42 -9.50 -1.85
N GLY A 73 7.03 -10.69 -2.32
CA GLY A 73 6.54 -10.88 -3.68
C GLY A 73 5.24 -10.13 -3.94
N ALA A 74 4.38 -10.04 -2.93
CA ALA A 74 3.14 -9.28 -2.99
C ALA A 74 3.41 -7.77 -2.96
N LEU A 75 4.37 -7.31 -2.14
CA LEU A 75 4.79 -5.90 -2.14
C LEU A 75 5.38 -5.47 -3.49
N GLU A 76 6.24 -6.28 -4.11
CA GLU A 76 6.79 -5.97 -5.43
C GLU A 76 5.70 -5.91 -6.51
N ALA A 77 4.75 -6.86 -6.50
CA ALA A 77 3.60 -6.82 -7.40
C ALA A 77 2.79 -5.53 -7.24
N LEU A 78 2.47 -5.16 -6.01
CA LEU A 78 1.74 -3.92 -5.73
C LEU A 78 2.53 -2.67 -6.13
N GLY A 79 3.86 -2.69 -5.98
CA GLY A 79 4.74 -1.58 -6.34
C GLY A 79 4.80 -1.26 -7.83
N ILE A 80 4.52 -2.24 -8.69
CA ILE A 80 4.34 -2.05 -10.14
C ILE A 80 2.88 -2.16 -10.57
N GLU A 81 1.96 -1.87 -9.65
CA GLU A 81 0.53 -1.76 -9.95
C GLU A 81 -0.13 -3.07 -10.43
N VAL A 82 0.48 -4.22 -10.15
CA VAL A 82 -0.10 -5.52 -10.44
C VAL A 82 -1.18 -5.84 -9.43
N GLU A 83 -2.40 -6.04 -9.94
CA GLU A 83 -3.52 -6.48 -9.13
C GLU A 83 -3.29 -7.91 -8.60
N LEU A 84 -3.40 -8.09 -7.28
CA LEU A 84 -3.41 -9.38 -6.61
C LEU A 84 -4.79 -9.66 -6.03
N ALA A 85 -5.44 -10.70 -6.55
CA ALA A 85 -6.70 -11.20 -6.03
C ALA A 85 -6.46 -12.12 -4.82
N PRO A 86 -7.46 -12.30 -3.93
CA PRO A 86 -7.38 -13.29 -2.87
C PRO A 86 -7.02 -14.68 -3.42
N GLY A 87 -5.94 -15.27 -2.88
CA GLY A 87 -5.43 -16.58 -3.31
C GLY A 87 -4.28 -16.52 -4.32
N ASP A 88 -4.09 -15.40 -5.02
CA ASP A 88 -2.94 -15.23 -5.93
C ASP A 88 -1.62 -15.37 -5.17
N VAL A 89 -0.66 -16.07 -5.77
CA VAL A 89 0.72 -16.17 -5.27
C VAL A 89 1.63 -15.32 -6.14
N ALA A 90 2.27 -14.32 -5.54
CA ALA A 90 3.26 -13.48 -6.19
C ALA A 90 4.66 -13.80 -5.69
N ALA A 91 5.65 -13.71 -6.58
CA ALA A 91 7.06 -13.83 -6.25
C ALA A 91 7.87 -12.77 -6.97
N ARG A 92 8.92 -12.29 -6.29
CA ARG A 92 9.92 -11.46 -6.93
C ARG A 92 10.83 -12.35 -7.78
N GLY A 93 10.96 -12.00 -9.04
CA GLY A 93 11.88 -12.58 -9.98
C GLY A 93 13.15 -11.75 -10.17
N ASN A 94 14.28 -12.43 -10.31
CA ASN A 94 15.52 -11.86 -10.80
C ASN A 94 16.02 -12.71 -11.97
N PHE A 95 16.39 -12.07 -13.08
CA PHE A 95 17.22 -12.69 -14.10
C PHE A 95 18.64 -12.91 -13.58
N CYS A 96 19.20 -14.08 -13.92
CA CYS A 96 20.55 -14.47 -13.56
C CYS A 96 21.26 -15.14 -14.74
N THR A 97 22.57 -15.30 -14.63
CA THR A 97 23.40 -16.03 -15.60
C THR A 97 23.94 -17.30 -14.96
N VAL A 98 23.85 -18.41 -15.69
CA VAL A 98 24.45 -19.71 -15.35
C VAL A 98 25.45 -20.15 -16.41
N ASP A 99 26.42 -20.98 -16.01
CA ASP A 99 27.38 -21.64 -16.91
C ASP A 99 26.80 -22.89 -17.59
N GLY A 100 27.63 -23.58 -18.39
CA GLY A 100 27.24 -24.82 -19.09
C GLY A 100 26.89 -26.00 -18.17
N ASP A 101 27.33 -25.97 -16.91
CA ASP A 101 26.94 -26.95 -15.89
C ASP A 101 25.69 -26.51 -15.10
N GLY A 102 25.15 -25.32 -15.40
CA GLY A 102 23.99 -24.73 -14.74
C GLY A 102 24.30 -24.08 -13.40
N GLN A 103 25.58 -23.78 -13.10
CA GLN A 103 25.98 -23.09 -11.89
C GLN A 103 25.85 -21.58 -12.07
N LEU A 104 25.32 -20.89 -11.05
CA LEU A 104 25.18 -19.44 -11.04
C LEU A 104 26.55 -18.75 -11.12
N THR A 105 26.78 -18.00 -12.19
CA THR A 105 27.94 -17.13 -12.36
C THR A 105 27.62 -15.69 -11.98
N ASP A 106 26.37 -15.26 -12.18
CA ASP A 106 25.89 -13.94 -11.75
C ASP A 106 24.40 -13.97 -11.39
N ARG A 107 24.06 -13.63 -10.14
CA ARG A 107 22.68 -13.61 -9.63
C ARG A 107 21.82 -12.44 -10.12
N ARG A 108 22.39 -11.51 -10.88
CA ARG A 108 21.73 -10.30 -11.39
C ARG A 108 21.91 -10.11 -12.90
N ALA A 109 22.48 -11.10 -13.58
CA ALA A 109 22.78 -11.03 -15.01
C ALA A 109 23.55 -9.74 -15.41
N GLY A 110 24.49 -9.30 -14.57
CA GLY A 110 25.27 -8.08 -14.73
C GLY A 110 24.44 -6.79 -14.68
N ARG A 111 23.28 -6.82 -14.01
CA ARG A 111 22.27 -5.75 -14.04
C ARG A 111 21.87 -5.40 -15.47
N ILE A 112 21.37 -6.39 -16.19
CA ILE A 112 20.83 -6.19 -17.54
C ILE A 112 19.81 -5.03 -17.52
N PRO A 113 19.96 -3.99 -18.36
CA PRO A 113 19.03 -2.86 -18.38
C PRO A 113 17.61 -3.27 -18.78
N THR A 114 16.60 -2.52 -18.30
CA THR A 114 15.17 -2.82 -18.54
C THR A 114 14.82 -2.96 -20.02
N GLU A 115 15.46 -2.18 -20.90
CA GLU A 115 15.23 -2.25 -22.36
C GLU A 115 15.50 -3.64 -22.96
N PHE A 116 16.39 -4.43 -22.33
CA PHE A 116 16.73 -5.78 -22.76
C PHE A 116 16.00 -6.87 -21.96
N SER A 117 15.66 -6.60 -20.70
CA SER A 117 14.97 -7.59 -19.85
C SER A 117 13.45 -7.60 -20.03
N ALA A 118 12.83 -6.47 -20.39
CA ALA A 118 11.39 -6.39 -20.61
C ALA A 118 10.92 -7.31 -21.76
N PRO A 119 11.60 -7.38 -22.93
CA PRO A 119 11.24 -8.34 -23.97
C PRO A 119 11.35 -9.81 -23.54
N ILE A 120 12.23 -10.12 -22.57
CA ILE A 120 12.31 -11.46 -21.99
C ILE A 120 11.06 -11.72 -21.14
N CYS A 121 10.63 -10.75 -20.32
CA CYS A 121 9.38 -10.85 -19.56
C CYS A 121 8.18 -11.10 -20.47
N ASP A 122 8.04 -10.38 -21.58
CA ASP A 122 6.94 -10.57 -22.55
C ASP A 122 6.90 -11.99 -23.15
N ARG A 123 8.06 -12.65 -23.27
CA ARG A 123 8.15 -14.05 -23.72
C ARG A 123 7.77 -15.02 -22.60
N LEU A 124 8.19 -14.73 -21.37
CA LEU A 124 7.86 -15.53 -20.19
C LEU A 124 6.36 -15.44 -19.84
N ASP A 125 5.73 -14.29 -20.07
CA ASP A 125 4.30 -14.05 -19.85
C ASP A 125 3.41 -14.93 -20.76
N ARG A 126 3.97 -15.48 -21.84
CA ARG A 126 3.28 -16.41 -22.76
C ARG A 126 3.42 -17.88 -22.34
N ILE A 127 4.06 -18.17 -21.21
CA ILE A 127 4.19 -19.54 -20.71
C ILE A 127 2.82 -20.03 -20.24
N GLU A 128 2.34 -21.11 -20.85
CA GLU A 128 1.10 -21.76 -20.47
C GLU A 128 1.37 -22.96 -19.57
N ILE A 129 0.73 -22.98 -18.40
CA ILE A 129 0.77 -24.11 -17.47
C ILE A 129 -0.68 -24.52 -17.15
N PRO A 130 -1.10 -25.76 -17.46
CA PRO A 130 -2.47 -26.19 -17.22
C PRO A 130 -2.91 -26.01 -15.77
N GLY A 131 -4.09 -25.40 -15.57
CA GLY A 131 -4.73 -25.27 -14.25
C GLY A 131 -4.25 -24.08 -13.40
N VAL A 132 -3.47 -23.16 -13.98
CA VAL A 132 -3.09 -21.88 -13.38
C VAL A 132 -2.91 -20.82 -14.46
N GLN A 133 -3.27 -19.57 -14.17
CA GLN A 133 -2.85 -18.42 -14.95
C GLN A 133 -1.47 -17.97 -14.46
N VAL A 134 -0.53 -17.81 -15.40
CA VAL A 134 0.82 -17.31 -15.16
C VAL A 134 0.90 -15.93 -15.78
N ASP A 135 1.36 -14.95 -15.01
CA ASP A 135 1.63 -13.61 -15.53
C ASP A 135 3.03 -13.17 -15.08
N VAL A 136 3.77 -12.53 -15.99
CA VAL A 136 5.14 -12.05 -15.76
C VAL A 136 5.24 -10.57 -16.10
N PHE A 137 5.55 -9.76 -15.10
CA PHE A 137 5.59 -8.31 -15.22
C PHE A 137 7.01 -7.79 -15.07
N SER A 138 7.49 -7.01 -16.03
CA SER A 138 8.79 -6.36 -15.94
C SER A 138 8.78 -5.28 -14.85
N VAL A 139 9.90 -5.15 -14.12
CA VAL A 139 10.09 -4.12 -13.08
C VAL A 139 11.22 -3.18 -13.51
N GLN A 140 12.43 -3.39 -13.00
CA GLN A 140 13.60 -2.58 -13.30
C GLN A 140 14.83 -3.47 -13.42
N ASP A 141 15.65 -3.19 -14.43
CA ASP A 141 16.85 -3.95 -14.77
C ASP A 141 16.54 -5.45 -14.85
N TYR A 142 17.18 -6.25 -14.02
CA TYR A 142 17.06 -7.70 -13.96
C TYR A 142 15.81 -8.19 -13.20
N ARG A 143 14.94 -7.31 -12.71
CA ARG A 143 13.83 -7.68 -11.82
C ARG A 143 12.52 -7.81 -12.57
N PHE A 144 11.71 -8.75 -12.12
CA PHE A 144 10.34 -8.94 -12.59
C PHE A 144 9.45 -9.45 -11.45
N VAL A 145 8.14 -9.48 -11.66
CA VAL A 145 7.17 -10.12 -10.77
C VAL A 145 6.57 -11.31 -11.50
N LEU A 146 6.53 -12.46 -10.82
CA LEU A 146 5.72 -13.61 -11.24
C LEU A 146 4.43 -13.61 -10.42
N ARG A 147 3.27 -13.63 -11.10
CA ARG A 147 1.97 -13.89 -10.47
C ARG A 147 1.43 -15.23 -10.95
N LEU A 148 0.97 -16.03 -10.00
CA LEU A 148 0.20 -17.25 -10.25
C LEU A 148 -1.22 -17.05 -9.72
N ARG A 149 -2.20 -17.19 -10.60
CA ARG A 149 -3.62 -17.07 -10.26
C ARG A 149 -4.36 -18.38 -10.53
N GLY A 150 -5.06 -18.88 -9.53
CA GLY A 150 -5.81 -20.14 -9.62
C GLY A 150 -6.18 -20.72 -8.26
N GLU A 151 -6.99 -21.76 -8.28
CA GLU A 151 -7.50 -22.37 -7.04
C GLU A 151 -6.43 -23.21 -6.33
N GLY A 152 -6.45 -23.20 -4.99
CA GLY A 152 -5.61 -24.05 -4.16
C GLY A 152 -4.12 -23.70 -4.18
N LEU A 153 -3.78 -22.43 -4.47
CA LEU A 153 -2.41 -21.94 -4.40
C LEU A 153 -2.03 -21.53 -2.97
N SER A 154 -0.74 -21.65 -2.65
CA SER A 154 -0.19 -21.31 -1.34
C SER A 154 1.24 -20.79 -1.46
N ALA A 155 1.53 -19.64 -0.84
CA ALA A 155 2.88 -19.07 -0.81
C ALA A 155 3.86 -19.79 0.13
N ASP A 156 3.39 -20.78 0.91
CA ASP A 156 4.22 -21.62 1.78
C ASP A 156 5.14 -22.58 0.98
N VAL A 157 6.03 -22.05 0.14
CA VAL A 157 7.03 -22.78 -0.68
C VAL A 157 8.43 -22.19 -0.49
N THR A 158 9.47 -22.98 -0.80
CA THR A 158 10.85 -22.49 -0.78
C THR A 158 11.17 -21.58 -1.98
N GLU A 159 12.22 -20.77 -1.85
CA GLU A 159 12.77 -19.96 -2.94
C GLU A 159 13.61 -20.79 -3.92
N THR A 160 13.91 -20.26 -5.11
CA THR A 160 14.86 -20.88 -6.06
C THR A 160 16.27 -20.28 -5.98
N ASP A 161 16.43 -19.10 -5.35
CA ASP A 161 17.74 -18.44 -5.19
C ASP A 161 18.57 -19.14 -4.08
N PRO A 162 19.70 -19.80 -4.41
CA PRO A 162 20.60 -20.38 -3.41
C PRO A 162 21.38 -19.31 -2.63
N GLN A 163 21.26 -18.05 -3.03
CA GLN A 163 21.90 -16.87 -2.46
C GLN A 163 23.43 -16.81 -2.58
N VAL A 164 24.03 -17.77 -3.27
CA VAL A 164 25.47 -17.86 -3.53
C VAL A 164 25.73 -18.18 -5.00
N ILE A 165 26.89 -17.75 -5.50
CA ILE A 165 27.41 -18.16 -6.83
C ILE A 165 28.07 -19.53 -6.72
N GLY A 166 28.27 -20.21 -7.85
CA GLY A 166 28.83 -21.57 -7.88
C GLY A 166 27.85 -22.66 -7.38
N ALA A 167 26.58 -22.31 -7.22
CA ALA A 167 25.50 -23.24 -6.92
C ALA A 167 24.45 -23.20 -8.03
N LYS A 168 23.73 -24.30 -8.22
CA LYS A 168 22.57 -24.32 -9.14
C LYS A 168 21.36 -23.67 -8.48
N ALA A 169 20.43 -23.17 -9.28
CA ALA A 169 19.11 -22.77 -8.79
C ALA A 169 18.44 -23.95 -8.06
N LEU A 170 17.80 -23.65 -6.93
CA LEU A 170 17.14 -24.66 -6.11
C LEU A 170 15.78 -25.04 -6.71
N ALA A 171 15.44 -26.32 -6.67
CA ALA A 171 14.08 -26.75 -6.93
C ALA A 171 13.15 -26.27 -5.80
N VAL A 172 11.97 -25.80 -6.16
CA VAL A 172 10.96 -25.36 -5.20
C VAL A 172 10.36 -26.56 -4.49
N LYS A 173 10.27 -26.50 -3.17
CA LYS A 173 9.65 -27.50 -2.32
C LYS A 173 8.51 -26.88 -1.51
N PRO A 174 7.43 -27.61 -1.26
CA PRO A 174 6.39 -27.13 -0.35
C PRO A 174 6.91 -27.09 1.08
N LEU A 175 6.59 -26.02 1.81
CA LEU A 175 6.80 -25.93 3.25
C LEU A 175 5.61 -26.52 4.03
N LYS A 176 4.44 -26.62 3.40
CA LYS A 176 3.23 -27.24 3.94
C LYS A 176 2.52 -28.09 2.88
N PRO A 177 1.74 -29.13 3.27
CA PRO A 177 1.04 -30.00 2.32
C PRO A 177 0.17 -29.26 1.29
N LYS A 178 -0.52 -28.18 1.71
CA LYS A 178 -1.34 -27.34 0.83
C LYS A 178 -0.56 -26.63 -0.29
N ALA A 179 0.76 -26.54 -0.18
CA ALA A 179 1.61 -25.83 -1.13
C ALA A 179 2.22 -26.76 -2.21
N GLN A 180 1.91 -28.06 -2.18
CA GLN A 180 2.43 -29.04 -3.15
C GLN A 180 2.12 -28.61 -4.59
N LYS A 181 0.86 -28.25 -4.86
CA LYS A 181 0.42 -27.77 -6.18
C LYS A 181 1.24 -26.56 -6.63
N THR A 182 1.44 -25.58 -5.75
CA THR A 182 2.22 -24.37 -6.08
C THR A 182 3.68 -24.69 -6.37
N ALA A 183 4.32 -25.58 -5.60
CA ALA A 183 5.69 -25.99 -5.84
C ALA A 183 5.85 -26.67 -7.22
N GLU A 184 4.91 -27.54 -7.61
CA GLU A 184 4.92 -28.20 -8.92
C GLU A 184 4.77 -27.19 -10.07
N LEU A 185 3.80 -26.27 -9.96
CA LEU A 185 3.56 -25.23 -10.96
C LEU A 185 4.77 -24.31 -11.13
N VAL A 186 5.38 -23.88 -10.02
CA VAL A 186 6.57 -23.02 -10.07
C VAL A 186 7.77 -23.74 -10.68
N ASN A 187 7.99 -25.02 -10.33
CA ASN A 187 9.09 -25.79 -10.94
C ASN A 187 8.88 -25.98 -12.45
N GLU A 188 7.64 -26.18 -12.90
CA GLU A 188 7.32 -26.26 -14.32
C GLU A 188 7.54 -24.90 -15.02
N PHE A 189 7.14 -23.79 -14.41
CA PHE A 189 7.43 -22.45 -14.91
C PHE A 189 8.94 -22.22 -15.08
N VAL A 190 9.73 -22.49 -14.03
CA VAL A 190 11.19 -22.32 -14.05
C VAL A 190 11.82 -23.16 -15.16
N LYS A 191 11.36 -24.40 -15.36
CA LYS A 191 11.85 -25.29 -16.41
C LYS A 191 11.53 -24.76 -17.82
N GLN A 192 10.30 -24.29 -18.06
CA GLN A 192 9.94 -23.72 -19.35
C GLN A 192 10.68 -22.40 -19.62
N ALA A 193 10.79 -21.55 -18.61
CA ALA A 193 11.55 -20.30 -18.68
C ALA A 193 13.03 -20.54 -19.00
N ALA A 194 13.67 -21.49 -18.33
CA ALA A 194 15.07 -21.86 -18.60
C ALA A 194 15.29 -22.29 -20.05
N ARG A 195 14.33 -23.04 -20.62
CA ARG A 195 14.38 -23.45 -22.03
C ARG A 195 14.17 -22.28 -22.99
N LEU A 196 13.28 -21.36 -22.66
CA LEU A 196 13.03 -20.16 -23.48
C LEU A 196 14.24 -19.25 -23.54
N MET A 197 14.98 -19.13 -22.43
CA MET A 197 16.11 -18.20 -22.28
C MET A 197 17.48 -18.85 -22.54
N SER A 198 17.54 -20.12 -22.94
CA SER A 198 18.81 -20.87 -22.98
C SER A 198 19.84 -20.32 -23.98
N GLU A 199 19.40 -19.58 -24.99
CA GLU A 199 20.26 -18.98 -26.02
C GLU A 199 20.75 -17.57 -25.65
N GLU A 200 20.24 -16.99 -24.56
CA GLU A 200 20.67 -15.67 -24.11
C GLU A 200 22.10 -15.75 -23.54
N GLU A 201 22.99 -14.83 -23.91
CA GLU A 201 24.34 -14.79 -23.31
C GLU A 201 24.31 -14.32 -21.84
N ARG A 202 23.32 -13.49 -21.50
CA ARG A 202 23.05 -12.94 -20.16
C ARG A 202 21.57 -13.12 -19.87
N ALA A 203 21.20 -13.32 -18.61
CA ALA A 203 19.80 -13.61 -18.23
C ALA A 203 19.26 -14.95 -18.77
N ASN A 204 20.13 -15.95 -18.94
CA ASN A 204 19.75 -17.28 -19.44
C ASN A 204 19.03 -18.17 -18.40
N MET A 205 18.78 -17.65 -17.20
CA MET A 205 18.06 -18.32 -16.13
C MET A 205 17.37 -17.28 -15.24
N LEU A 206 16.45 -17.73 -14.38
CA LEU A 206 15.78 -16.87 -13.41
C LEU A 206 15.81 -17.45 -12.00
N LEU A 207 15.67 -16.56 -11.01
CA LEU A 207 15.56 -16.85 -9.59
C LEU A 207 14.30 -16.20 -9.03
N LEU A 208 13.54 -16.94 -8.22
CA LEU A 208 12.28 -16.53 -7.61
C LEU A 208 12.42 -16.51 -6.10
N ARG A 209 11.96 -15.43 -5.48
CA ARG A 209 12.10 -15.16 -4.05
C ARG A 209 10.85 -14.53 -3.46
N GLY A 210 10.72 -14.67 -2.14
CA GLY A 210 9.71 -13.98 -1.37
C GLY A 210 8.28 -14.33 -1.80
N PHE A 211 8.01 -15.60 -2.10
CA PHE A 211 6.65 -16.06 -2.40
C PHE A 211 5.69 -15.56 -1.34
N ALA A 212 4.63 -14.88 -1.79
CA ALA A 212 3.69 -14.21 -0.92
C ALA A 212 2.29 -14.30 -1.52
N GLN A 213 1.31 -14.46 -0.65
CA GLN A 213 -0.08 -14.18 -0.96
C GLN A 213 -0.45 -12.88 -0.25
N MET A 214 -1.51 -12.22 -0.72
CA MET A 214 -2.11 -11.18 0.10
C MET A 214 -2.53 -11.78 1.45
N PRO A 215 -2.35 -11.04 2.57
CA PRO A 215 -2.78 -11.52 3.86
C PRO A 215 -4.30 -11.75 3.84
N SER A 216 -4.73 -12.85 4.47
CA SER A 216 -6.16 -13.05 4.71
C SER A 216 -6.57 -12.17 5.88
N LEU A 217 -7.23 -11.06 5.59
CA LEU A 217 -7.86 -10.20 6.60
C LEU A 217 -9.33 -10.59 6.74
N PRO A 218 -9.90 -10.57 7.95
CA PRO A 218 -11.34 -10.58 8.11
C PRO A 218 -11.94 -9.38 7.34
N PRO A 219 -12.93 -9.58 6.44
CA PRO A 219 -13.48 -8.50 5.64
C PRO A 219 -13.99 -7.35 6.50
N MET A 220 -13.69 -6.11 6.13
CA MET A 220 -14.03 -4.92 6.89
C MET A 220 -15.54 -4.80 7.15
N GLY A 221 -16.36 -5.16 6.16
CA GLY A 221 -17.81 -5.18 6.30
C GLY A 221 -18.30 -6.18 7.36
N GLU A 222 -17.61 -7.30 7.55
CA GLU A 222 -17.93 -8.27 8.61
C GLU A 222 -17.46 -7.79 9.98
N VAL A 223 -16.25 -7.22 10.06
CA VAL A 223 -15.65 -6.74 11.32
C VAL A 223 -16.44 -5.58 11.90
N TYR A 224 -16.83 -4.63 11.05
CA TYR A 224 -17.45 -3.37 11.50
C TYR A 224 -18.96 -3.28 11.19
N GLN A 225 -19.55 -4.28 10.54
CA GLN A 225 -20.95 -4.25 10.08
C GLN A 225 -21.25 -3.04 9.20
N LEU A 226 -20.33 -2.78 8.26
CA LEU A 226 -20.41 -1.70 7.28
C LEU A 226 -20.59 -2.27 5.87
N ASP A 227 -20.99 -1.41 4.95
CA ASP A 227 -20.84 -1.61 3.50
C ASP A 227 -19.71 -0.68 2.99
N PRO A 228 -18.44 -1.13 3.08
CA PRO A 228 -17.29 -0.29 2.80
C PRO A 228 -16.98 -0.22 1.30
N ALA A 229 -16.77 0.99 0.80
CA ALA A 229 -16.27 1.26 -0.54
C ALA A 229 -14.91 1.96 -0.50
N ALA A 230 -14.09 1.69 -1.51
CA ALA A 230 -12.80 2.34 -1.72
C ALA A 230 -12.74 3.01 -3.09
N ILE A 231 -12.26 4.25 -3.11
CA ILE A 231 -12.04 5.05 -4.31
C ILE A 231 -10.58 5.51 -4.26
N ALA A 232 -9.76 5.00 -5.17
CA ALA A 232 -8.35 5.39 -5.26
C ALA A 232 -7.89 5.27 -6.70
N ALA A 233 -7.27 6.33 -7.22
CA ALA A 233 -6.68 6.35 -8.56
C ALA A 233 -5.52 5.35 -8.64
N TYR A 234 -4.69 5.31 -7.60
CA TYR A 234 -3.45 4.53 -7.61
C TYR A 234 -3.70 3.04 -7.31
N PRO A 235 -3.23 2.10 -8.17
CA PRO A 235 -3.54 0.66 -8.07
C PRO A 235 -3.17 -0.03 -6.76
N MET A 236 -2.08 0.37 -6.12
CA MET A 236 -1.66 -0.24 -4.84
C MET A 236 -2.76 -0.14 -3.77
N TYR A 237 -3.40 1.03 -3.63
CA TYR A 237 -4.43 1.23 -2.61
C TYR A 237 -5.75 0.56 -2.98
N ARG A 238 -6.03 0.38 -4.27
CA ARG A 238 -7.09 -0.52 -4.73
C ARG A 238 -6.82 -1.96 -4.28
N GLY A 239 -5.58 -2.44 -4.44
CA GLY A 239 -5.16 -3.75 -3.95
C GLY A 239 -5.31 -3.90 -2.43
N LEU A 240 -4.89 -2.89 -1.66
CA LEU A 240 -5.04 -2.88 -0.20
C LEU A 240 -6.52 -2.88 0.23
N ALA A 241 -7.36 -2.08 -0.43
CA ALA A 241 -8.79 -2.04 -0.17
C ALA A 241 -9.49 -3.37 -0.48
N THR A 242 -9.15 -4.01 -1.61
CA THR A 242 -9.63 -5.37 -1.95
C THR A 242 -9.27 -6.35 -0.85
N VAL A 243 -8.08 -6.24 -0.28
CA VAL A 243 -7.61 -7.15 0.78
C VAL A 243 -8.26 -6.87 2.13
N ALA A 244 -8.62 -5.62 2.41
CA ALA A 244 -9.52 -5.29 3.52
C ALA A 244 -10.98 -5.70 3.24
N GLY A 245 -11.31 -6.26 2.07
CA GLY A 245 -12.67 -6.68 1.72
C GLY A 245 -13.62 -5.51 1.42
N MET A 246 -13.10 -4.39 0.90
CA MET A 246 -13.90 -3.25 0.47
C MET A 246 -14.34 -3.40 -0.99
N ASN A 247 -15.48 -2.80 -1.35
CA ASN A 247 -15.90 -2.66 -2.73
C ASN A 247 -15.07 -1.55 -3.42
N VAL A 248 -14.17 -1.94 -4.34
CA VAL A 248 -13.36 -0.97 -5.09
C VAL A 248 -14.18 -0.38 -6.23
N ILE A 249 -14.43 0.93 -6.18
CA ILE A 249 -15.18 1.65 -7.21
C ILE A 249 -14.17 2.25 -8.21
N PRO A 250 -14.29 1.94 -9.51
CA PRO A 250 -13.46 2.55 -10.53
C PRO A 250 -13.60 4.07 -10.55
N THR A 251 -12.47 4.77 -10.68
CA THR A 251 -12.37 6.23 -10.72
C THR A 251 -11.38 6.66 -11.80
N GLY A 252 -11.25 7.96 -12.03
CA GLY A 252 -10.24 8.55 -12.90
C GLY A 252 -8.84 8.53 -12.30
N LYS A 253 -7.98 9.45 -12.75
CA LYS A 253 -6.56 9.49 -12.39
C LYS A 253 -6.21 10.58 -11.38
N THR A 254 -7.12 11.53 -11.17
CA THR A 254 -6.91 12.68 -10.31
C THR A 254 -7.78 12.58 -9.07
N PHE A 255 -7.40 13.30 -8.01
CA PHE A 255 -8.21 13.35 -6.81
C PHE A 255 -9.59 14.02 -7.04
N ALA A 256 -9.69 14.93 -8.01
CA ALA A 256 -10.97 15.47 -8.45
C ALA A 256 -11.90 14.36 -8.98
N ASP A 257 -11.36 13.43 -9.79
CA ASP A 257 -12.13 12.27 -10.27
C ASP A 257 -12.60 11.38 -9.10
N GLU A 258 -11.78 11.23 -8.05
CA GLU A 258 -12.15 10.50 -6.85
C GLU A 258 -13.31 11.15 -6.09
N VAL A 259 -13.29 12.48 -5.93
CA VAL A 259 -14.37 13.25 -5.29
C VAL A 259 -15.65 13.21 -6.12
N ASP A 260 -15.55 13.27 -7.45
CA ASP A 260 -16.69 13.09 -8.35
C ASP A 260 -17.29 11.68 -8.23
N THR A 261 -16.44 10.66 -8.14
CA THR A 261 -16.84 9.27 -7.93
C THR A 261 -17.50 9.07 -6.57
N LEU A 262 -16.98 9.72 -5.52
CA LEU A 262 -17.58 9.72 -4.18
C LEU A 262 -18.99 10.31 -4.24
N ARG A 263 -19.15 11.48 -4.86
CA ARG A 263 -20.45 12.14 -5.03
C ARG A 263 -21.45 11.26 -5.78
N ALA A 264 -21.02 10.59 -6.84
CA ALA A 264 -21.88 9.72 -7.64
C ALA A 264 -22.33 8.43 -6.91
N ASN A 265 -21.61 8.02 -5.86
CA ASN A 265 -21.88 6.79 -5.13
C ASN A 265 -22.30 7.01 -3.67
N TRP A 266 -22.36 8.26 -3.20
CA TRP A 266 -22.58 8.63 -1.80
C TRP A 266 -23.75 7.90 -1.12
N ALA A 267 -24.88 7.74 -1.82
CA ALA A 267 -26.07 7.10 -1.28
C ALA A 267 -26.04 5.55 -1.27
N LYS A 268 -24.98 4.92 -1.79
CA LYS A 268 -24.92 3.46 -2.01
C LYS A 268 -24.17 2.69 -0.91
N HIS A 269 -23.31 3.37 -0.16
CA HIS A 269 -22.41 2.77 0.82
C HIS A 269 -22.39 3.60 2.10
N ASP A 270 -22.04 3.00 3.24
CA ASP A 270 -22.05 3.71 4.52
C ASP A 270 -20.64 4.07 5.05
N PHE A 271 -19.60 3.59 4.37
CA PHE A 271 -18.21 3.97 4.59
C PHE A 271 -17.45 4.10 3.26
N PHE A 272 -16.67 5.18 3.14
CA PHE A 272 -15.79 5.42 2.00
C PHE A 272 -14.35 5.63 2.47
N PHE A 273 -13.42 4.90 1.87
CA PHE A 273 -11.98 5.21 1.88
C PHE A 273 -11.63 5.93 0.58
N ILE A 274 -11.01 7.11 0.69
CA ILE A 274 -10.49 7.90 -0.43
C ILE A 274 -9.01 8.24 -0.18
N HIS A 275 -8.20 8.32 -1.25
CA HIS A 275 -6.74 8.36 -1.12
C HIS A 275 -6.09 9.48 -1.95
N TYR A 276 -5.26 10.29 -1.30
CA TYR A 276 -4.52 11.36 -1.94
C TYR A 276 -3.01 11.07 -1.97
N LYS A 277 -2.51 10.61 -3.12
CA LYS A 277 -1.09 10.24 -3.33
C LYS A 277 -0.08 11.40 -3.51
N PRO A 278 -0.39 12.55 -4.15
CA PRO A 278 0.63 13.51 -4.58
C PRO A 278 1.57 14.05 -3.50
N ALA A 279 1.12 14.17 -2.25
CA ALA A 279 1.94 14.68 -1.16
C ALA A 279 3.12 13.74 -0.80
N ASP A 280 2.91 12.43 -0.87
CA ASP A 280 3.96 11.45 -0.59
C ASP A 280 5.03 11.43 -1.68
N ALA A 281 4.63 11.48 -2.95
CA ALA A 281 5.57 11.47 -4.07
C ALA A 281 6.56 12.64 -3.99
N ALA A 282 6.07 13.84 -3.69
CA ALA A 282 6.93 15.00 -3.47
C ALA A 282 7.85 14.84 -2.25
N GLY A 283 7.34 14.20 -1.19
CA GLY A 283 8.14 13.86 -0.01
C GLY A 283 9.27 12.87 -0.31
N GLU A 284 9.02 11.82 -1.10
CA GLU A 284 10.04 10.84 -1.53
C GLU A 284 11.09 11.47 -2.46
N ASP A 285 10.68 12.40 -3.32
CA ASP A 285 11.57 13.16 -4.20
C ASP A 285 12.44 14.20 -3.46
N GLY A 286 12.14 14.42 -2.18
CA GLY A 286 12.82 15.41 -1.35
C GLY A 286 12.46 16.86 -1.71
N ASP A 287 11.33 17.05 -2.38
CA ASP A 287 10.85 18.35 -2.84
C ASP A 287 9.85 18.95 -1.83
N PHE A 288 10.39 19.76 -0.92
CA PHE A 288 9.61 20.39 0.16
C PHE A 288 8.54 21.33 -0.38
N ASP A 289 8.89 22.19 -1.34
CA ASP A 289 7.98 23.18 -1.90
C ASP A 289 6.87 22.50 -2.71
N ARG A 290 7.20 21.46 -3.49
CA ARG A 290 6.17 20.70 -4.19
C ARG A 290 5.24 19.98 -3.23
N LYS A 291 5.74 19.44 -2.11
CA LYS A 291 4.88 18.81 -1.11
C LYS A 291 3.94 19.82 -0.46
N VAL A 292 4.40 21.04 -0.19
CA VAL A 292 3.58 22.17 0.25
C VAL A 292 2.46 22.45 -0.76
N GLU A 293 2.80 22.61 -2.05
CA GLU A 293 1.82 22.81 -3.13
C GLU A 293 0.80 21.67 -3.21
N CYS A 294 1.24 20.40 -3.11
CA CYS A 294 0.34 19.25 -3.11
C CYS A 294 -0.67 19.30 -1.94
N LEU A 295 -0.29 19.80 -0.77
CA LEU A 295 -1.19 19.94 0.37
C LEU A 295 -2.19 21.09 0.16
N GLU A 296 -1.74 22.20 -0.44
CA GLU A 296 -2.61 23.30 -0.85
C GLU A 296 -3.59 22.89 -1.97
N GLU A 297 -3.19 21.98 -2.87
CA GLU A 297 -4.06 21.41 -3.91
C GLU A 297 -5.15 20.50 -3.34
N LEU A 298 -4.91 19.84 -2.21
CA LEU A 298 -5.89 18.98 -1.52
C LEU A 298 -6.96 19.81 -0.78
N ASP A 299 -6.55 20.92 -0.17
CA ASP A 299 -7.37 21.71 0.74
C ASP A 299 -8.76 22.15 0.18
N PRO A 300 -8.87 22.59 -1.09
CA PRO A 300 -10.17 22.96 -1.69
C PRO A 300 -11.20 21.84 -1.76
N PHE A 301 -10.79 20.56 -1.72
CA PHE A 301 -11.72 19.43 -1.76
C PHE A 301 -12.38 19.13 -0.42
N ILE A 302 -11.82 19.63 0.70
CA ILE A 302 -12.40 19.46 2.03
C ILE A 302 -13.86 19.97 2.10
N PRO A 303 -14.18 21.21 1.69
CA PRO A 303 -15.57 21.67 1.66
C PRO A 303 -16.45 20.88 0.67
N GLU A 304 -15.91 20.35 -0.43
CA GLU A 304 -16.67 19.51 -1.35
C GLU A 304 -17.10 18.18 -0.70
N ILE A 305 -16.20 17.54 0.05
CA ILE A 305 -16.50 16.32 0.81
C ILE A 305 -17.50 16.62 1.92
N LEU A 306 -17.32 17.73 2.65
CA LEU A 306 -18.26 18.14 3.70
C LEU A 306 -19.66 18.49 3.17
N ALA A 307 -19.76 18.96 1.93
CA ALA A 307 -21.05 19.26 1.29
C ALA A 307 -21.92 18.01 1.05
N LEU A 308 -21.32 16.81 1.11
CA LEU A 308 -22.05 15.54 1.10
C LEU A 308 -22.71 15.22 2.46
N ASP A 309 -22.46 16.02 3.49
CA ASP A 309 -22.96 15.85 4.86
C ASP A 309 -22.59 14.49 5.50
N PRO A 310 -21.29 14.13 5.58
CA PRO A 310 -20.86 12.91 6.25
C PRO A 310 -21.14 12.98 7.76
N ASP A 311 -21.69 11.90 8.34
CA ASP A 311 -21.80 11.78 9.82
C ASP A 311 -20.44 11.92 10.52
N VAL A 312 -19.42 11.37 9.88
CA VAL A 312 -18.00 11.43 10.31
C VAL A 312 -17.12 11.60 9.08
N LEU A 313 -16.23 12.59 9.11
CA LEU A 313 -15.08 12.73 8.22
C LEU A 313 -13.81 12.55 9.05
N MET A 314 -12.95 11.64 8.64
CA MET A 314 -11.60 11.46 9.19
C MET A 314 -10.59 11.88 8.14
N VAL A 315 -9.65 12.75 8.52
CA VAL A 315 -8.47 13.10 7.70
C VAL A 315 -7.25 12.53 8.41
N ALA A 316 -6.53 11.67 7.73
CA ALA A 316 -5.37 10.95 8.26
C ALA A 316 -4.23 10.95 7.24
N GLY A 317 -3.03 10.59 7.70
CA GLY A 317 -2.01 10.03 6.83
C GLY A 317 -1.63 8.64 7.30
N ASP A 318 -1.25 7.78 6.37
CA ASP A 318 -0.79 6.43 6.65
C ASP A 318 0.64 6.40 7.20
N HIS A 319 1.45 7.39 6.83
CA HIS A 319 2.78 7.63 7.37
C HIS A 319 3.25 9.08 7.22
N ALA A 320 4.43 9.36 7.78
CA ALA A 320 5.15 10.60 7.57
C ALA A 320 6.23 10.38 6.51
N THR A 321 6.28 11.24 5.49
CA THR A 321 7.32 11.25 4.45
C THR A 321 7.92 12.66 4.34
N PRO A 322 8.75 13.09 5.31
CA PRO A 322 9.30 14.44 5.30
C PRO A 322 10.24 14.62 4.11
N ALA A 323 10.04 15.67 3.32
CA ALA A 323 10.87 15.95 2.14
C ALA A 323 12.36 16.11 2.51
N ILE A 324 12.65 16.70 3.68
CA ILE A 324 14.03 16.83 4.17
C ILE A 324 14.74 15.48 4.41
N MET A 325 13.98 14.39 4.53
CA MET A 325 14.51 13.03 4.69
C MET A 325 14.46 12.22 3.40
N ALA A 326 13.67 12.63 2.39
CA ALA A 326 13.42 11.90 1.15
C ALA A 326 13.07 10.41 1.38
N ALA A 327 12.33 10.14 2.46
CA ALA A 327 12.02 8.78 2.91
C ALA A 327 10.87 8.78 3.92
N HIS A 328 10.18 7.65 4.02
CA HIS A 328 9.26 7.39 5.12
C HIS A 328 9.98 7.46 6.46
N SER A 329 9.31 8.03 7.47
CA SER A 329 9.85 8.24 8.80
C SER A 329 8.93 7.68 9.88
N TRP A 330 9.46 7.58 11.09
CA TRP A 330 8.75 7.03 12.25
C TRP A 330 7.91 8.06 13.01
N HIS A 331 7.83 9.29 12.50
CA HIS A 331 7.13 10.37 13.19
C HIS A 331 5.63 10.08 13.25
N PRO A 332 4.96 10.39 14.39
CA PRO A 332 3.51 10.35 14.44
C PRO A 332 2.89 11.29 13.40
N VAL A 333 1.72 10.91 12.89
CA VAL A 333 1.09 11.58 11.75
C VAL A 333 -0.14 12.38 12.23
N PRO A 334 -0.36 13.61 11.75
CA PRO A 334 -1.59 14.36 12.04
C PRO A 334 -2.86 13.58 11.72
N PHE A 335 -3.83 13.65 12.62
CA PHE A 335 -5.13 13.02 12.49
C PHE A 335 -6.24 13.96 12.95
N MET A 336 -7.31 14.02 12.18
CA MET A 336 -8.50 14.80 12.49
C MET A 336 -9.74 13.91 12.35
N LEU A 337 -10.65 14.03 13.31
CA LEU A 337 -12.00 13.48 13.25
C LEU A 337 -13.01 14.61 13.39
N HIS A 338 -13.83 14.79 12.37
CA HIS A 338 -14.94 15.73 12.35
C HIS A 338 -16.27 14.99 12.48
N SER A 339 -17.11 15.41 13.45
CA SER A 339 -18.51 14.98 13.56
C SER A 339 -19.32 15.99 14.37
N LYS A 340 -20.63 15.76 14.52
CA LYS A 340 -21.49 16.57 15.41
C LYS A 340 -21.06 16.52 16.88
N LEU A 341 -20.28 15.50 17.28
CA LEU A 341 -19.84 15.28 18.67
C LEU A 341 -18.46 15.90 18.98
N THR A 342 -17.75 16.44 18.00
CA THR A 342 -16.41 17.03 18.19
C THR A 342 -16.42 18.54 18.43
N MET A 343 -17.61 19.13 18.50
CA MET A 343 -17.77 20.56 18.73
C MET A 343 -17.12 20.97 20.06
N GLY A 344 -16.21 21.96 20.00
CA GLY A 344 -15.48 22.46 21.16
C GLY A 344 -14.17 21.72 21.49
N GLN A 345 -13.75 20.75 20.68
CA GLN A 345 -12.49 20.00 20.85
C GLN A 345 -11.36 20.50 19.92
N GLY A 346 -11.59 21.62 19.23
CA GLY A 346 -10.75 22.08 18.15
C GLY A 346 -9.37 22.60 18.55
N VAL A 347 -8.49 22.60 17.57
CA VAL A 347 -7.16 23.23 17.59
C VAL A 347 -7.09 24.34 16.53
N PRO A 348 -6.15 25.30 16.61
CA PRO A 348 -6.14 26.46 15.71
C PRO A 348 -5.91 26.11 14.23
N THR A 349 -5.06 25.11 13.96
CA THR A 349 -4.55 24.72 12.64
C THR A 349 -4.41 23.20 12.53
N PHE A 350 -4.38 22.66 11.30
CA PHE A 350 -4.14 21.23 11.04
C PHE A 350 -2.69 20.97 10.66
N ASP A 351 -1.82 20.90 11.67
CA ASP A 351 -0.40 20.57 11.52
C ASP A 351 0.07 19.65 12.66
N GLU A 352 1.32 19.16 12.58
CA GLU A 352 1.89 18.24 13.57
C GLU A 352 1.88 18.81 14.99
N LYS A 353 2.16 20.12 15.16
CA LYS A 353 2.31 20.75 16.48
C LYS A 353 0.95 21.00 17.12
N ALA A 354 0.01 21.55 16.37
CA ALA A 354 -1.35 21.78 16.84
C ALA A 354 -2.07 20.46 17.13
N CYS A 355 -1.94 19.47 16.24
CA CYS A 355 -2.53 18.15 16.44
C CYS A 355 -1.96 17.42 17.66
N ALA A 356 -0.67 17.60 17.98
CA ALA A 356 -0.07 17.04 19.20
C ALA A 356 -0.75 17.50 20.50
N LEU A 357 -1.42 18.65 20.48
CA LEU A 357 -2.15 19.24 21.61
C LEU A 357 -3.66 18.98 21.56
N GLY A 358 -4.14 18.28 20.52
CA GLY A 358 -5.56 18.02 20.30
C GLY A 358 -6.16 17.00 21.26
N ALA A 359 -7.49 17.00 21.37
CA ALA A 359 -8.23 16.20 22.33
C ALA A 359 -8.08 14.68 22.18
N ILE A 360 -7.66 14.19 21.00
CA ILE A 360 -7.42 12.76 20.77
C ILE A 360 -6.09 12.31 21.39
N GLY A 361 -5.12 13.21 21.54
CA GLY A 361 -3.76 12.88 21.95
C GLY A 361 -3.02 12.07 20.87
N ASN A 362 -2.12 11.18 21.27
CA ASN A 362 -1.41 10.26 20.36
C ASN A 362 -1.95 8.83 20.54
N ILE A 363 -2.53 8.28 19.49
CA ILE A 363 -3.16 6.94 19.49
C ILE A 363 -2.51 6.02 18.45
N PRO A 364 -2.56 4.68 18.63
CA PRO A 364 -2.26 3.77 17.54
C PRO A 364 -3.24 3.98 16.38
N ALA A 365 -2.74 3.96 15.13
CA ALA A 365 -3.58 4.07 13.94
C ALA A 365 -4.69 3.01 13.89
N THR A 366 -4.47 1.83 14.49
CA THR A 366 -5.48 0.76 14.65
C THR A 366 -6.72 1.17 15.45
N SER A 367 -6.69 2.30 16.15
CA SER A 367 -7.83 2.83 16.90
C SER A 367 -8.74 3.74 16.07
N VAL A 368 -8.30 4.18 14.88
CA VAL A 368 -9.01 5.17 14.04
C VAL A 368 -10.42 4.71 13.71
N MET A 369 -10.58 3.47 13.22
CA MET A 369 -11.89 2.94 12.84
C MET A 369 -12.89 2.89 14.00
N VAL A 370 -12.45 2.40 15.18
CA VAL A 370 -13.32 2.30 16.36
C VAL A 370 -13.72 3.69 16.86
N LEU A 371 -12.81 4.66 16.79
CA LEU A 371 -13.10 6.05 17.14
C LEU A 371 -14.11 6.67 16.17
N GLY A 372 -13.93 6.46 14.87
CA GLY A 372 -14.87 6.87 13.83
C GLY A 372 -16.27 6.27 14.02
N LEU A 373 -16.35 4.97 14.26
CA LEU A 373 -17.62 4.27 14.51
C LEU A 373 -18.35 4.80 15.75
N SER A 374 -17.58 5.14 16.80
CA SER A 374 -18.14 5.72 18.03
C SER A 374 -18.78 7.09 17.74
N HIS A 375 -18.12 7.93 16.95
CA HIS A 375 -18.65 9.25 16.56
C HIS A 375 -19.81 9.16 15.57
N ALA A 376 -19.90 8.07 14.81
CA ALA A 376 -21.04 7.76 13.94
C ALA A 376 -22.23 7.13 14.69
N GLY A 377 -22.12 6.89 16.01
CA GLY A 377 -23.16 6.21 16.79
C GLY A 377 -23.36 4.73 16.42
N LYS A 378 -22.34 4.09 15.81
CA LYS A 378 -22.37 2.70 15.34
C LYS A 378 -21.79 1.69 16.36
N MET A 379 -21.42 2.14 17.56
CA MET A 379 -20.87 1.28 18.62
C MET A 379 -21.89 1.04 19.75
N THR A 380 -21.91 -0.19 20.28
CA THR A 380 -22.67 -0.53 21.50
C THR A 380 -21.79 -0.44 22.74
N LYS A 381 -22.40 -0.22 23.91
CA LYS A 381 -21.71 -0.29 25.21
C LYS A 381 -20.96 -1.62 25.35
N PHE A 382 -19.71 -1.55 25.80
CA PHE A 382 -18.94 -2.75 26.15
C PHE A 382 -19.26 -3.19 27.59
N GLY A 383 -19.79 -4.40 27.72
CA GLY A 383 -20.22 -4.97 29.01
C GLY A 383 -21.72 -4.89 29.26
N PRO A 384 -22.22 -5.58 30.32
CA PRO A 384 -23.64 -5.65 30.66
C PRO A 384 -24.27 -4.30 31.02
#